data_AF-A0A363NTL1-F1
#
_entry.id   AF-A0A363NTL1-F1
#
_cell.length_a   1.000
_cell.length_b   1.000
_cell.length_c   1.000
_cell.angle_alpha   90.00
_cell.angle_beta   90.00
_cell.angle_gamma   90.00
#
_symmetry.space_group_name_H-M   'P 1'
#
loop_
_entity.id
_entity.type
_entity.pdbx_description
1 polymer ?
#
loop_
_entity_poly.entity_id
_entity_poly.type
_entity_poly.pdbx_seq_one_letter_code
_entity_poly.pdbx_strand_id
1 'polypeptide(L)'
;MEFEQLLRDKIFKLPLRQTSNEDFKSFIITKLKYFLELVNSLDQGPIHPDKHHISTEFVKETQTSIIESLIACIEDYYNGNPYKAYEHINNVLRNNVKDLYAIVKQKVYDLNESFFRIRLSDKNYSYKKNEMFHIPFELRNKVTTQRFSIPGFPSLYLGRTIYICWEELNRPSIDKIQAIRYKNIKRINLIDLTPPAKDCNDLDEKYRFFMTFPLIMCCSVKVKDAYDPFKPEYIIPQLLLQWIRNNDDLDGIQYKSTHINTDVFNENTELINIVMPVKSNLNNGVCKNLVNYFEGTDVISWNLYQFATGGQIFIYNDKDAEIVNKKIPNLEIIEGKKYPYFYSTLGKLEYYLEIIDTSPLAE
;
A
#
# COMPACT_ATOMS: atom_id res chain seq x y z
N MET A 1 -0.46 -32.22 -1.00
CA MET A 1 -1.36 -31.14 -1.47
C MET A 1 -0.75 -30.47 -2.70
N GLU A 2 -1.55 -30.22 -3.74
CA GLU A 2 -1.10 -29.45 -4.92
C GLU A 2 -0.96 -27.95 -4.63
N PHE A 3 -0.10 -27.25 -5.38
CA PHE A 3 0.13 -25.80 -5.22
C PHE A 3 -1.14 -24.95 -5.37
N GLU A 4 -1.92 -25.21 -6.42
CA GLU A 4 -3.19 -24.51 -6.68
C GLU A 4 -4.25 -24.80 -5.60
N GLN A 5 -4.17 -25.97 -4.95
CA GLN A 5 -5.03 -26.29 -3.80
C GLN A 5 -4.61 -25.48 -2.56
N LEU A 6 -3.31 -25.36 -2.30
CA LEU A 6 -2.77 -24.54 -1.20
C LEU A 6 -3.24 -23.09 -1.31
N LEU A 7 -3.18 -22.48 -2.50
CA LEU A 7 -3.56 -21.09 -2.72
C LEU A 7 -5.03 -20.77 -2.41
N ARG A 8 -5.88 -21.79 -2.19
CA ARG A 8 -7.29 -21.63 -1.79
C ARG A 8 -7.48 -21.60 -0.27
N ASP A 9 -6.43 -21.81 0.52
CA ASP A 9 -6.51 -21.78 1.97
C ASP A 9 -6.95 -20.40 2.49
N LYS A 10 -7.66 -20.38 3.62
CA LYS A 10 -8.19 -19.15 4.21
C LYS A 10 -7.09 -18.22 4.72
N ILE A 11 -5.86 -18.70 4.93
CA ILE A 11 -4.72 -17.87 5.35
C ILE A 11 -4.47 -16.70 4.40
N PHE A 12 -4.73 -16.89 3.10
CA PHE A 12 -4.57 -15.86 2.08
C PHE A 12 -5.66 -14.76 2.12
N LYS A 13 -6.68 -14.89 2.97
CA LYS A 13 -7.72 -13.85 3.16
C LYS A 13 -7.20 -12.74 4.07
N LEU A 14 -6.78 -11.64 3.44
CA LEU A 14 -6.28 -10.45 4.12
C LEU A 14 -7.33 -9.32 4.16
N PRO A 15 -7.29 -8.40 5.14
CA PRO A 15 -6.33 -8.36 6.25
C PRO A 15 -6.64 -9.38 7.34
N LEU A 16 -5.59 -9.86 8.00
CA LEU A 16 -5.71 -10.71 9.19
C LEU A 16 -6.29 -9.90 10.36
N ARG A 17 -7.11 -10.56 11.19
CA ARG A 17 -7.76 -9.96 12.36
C ARG A 17 -7.46 -10.78 13.60
N GLN A 18 -6.84 -10.14 14.58
CA GLN A 18 -6.61 -10.70 15.91
C GLN A 18 -7.92 -10.81 16.67
N THR A 19 -8.05 -11.84 17.51
CA THR A 19 -9.14 -11.89 18.50
C THR A 19 -8.82 -10.99 19.69
N SER A 20 -9.82 -10.61 20.49
CA SER A 20 -9.63 -9.64 21.58
C SER A 20 -8.64 -10.11 22.66
N ASN A 21 -8.52 -11.42 22.87
CA ASN A 21 -7.77 -12.00 23.99
C ASN A 21 -6.35 -12.44 23.59
N GLU A 22 -5.97 -12.25 22.33
CA GLU A 22 -4.69 -12.73 21.80
C GLU A 22 -3.70 -11.56 21.70
N ASP A 23 -2.44 -11.82 22.05
CA ASP A 23 -1.36 -10.87 21.86
C ASP A 23 -0.81 -10.95 20.42
N PHE A 24 -0.36 -9.82 19.88
CA PHE A 24 0.09 -9.74 18.49
C PHE A 24 1.24 -10.70 18.17
N LYS A 25 2.21 -10.82 19.07
CA LYS A 25 3.42 -11.64 18.86
C LYS A 25 3.02 -13.12 18.69
N SER A 26 2.26 -13.66 19.62
CA SER A 26 1.78 -15.03 19.55
C SER A 26 0.88 -15.25 18.34
N PHE A 27 -0.02 -14.31 18.04
CA PHE A 27 -0.91 -14.38 16.88
C PHE A 27 -0.13 -14.52 15.57
N ILE A 28 0.77 -13.58 15.29
CA ILE A 28 1.44 -13.54 13.99
C ILE A 28 2.45 -14.69 13.84
N ILE A 29 3.14 -15.09 14.91
CA ILE A 29 4.02 -16.27 14.90
C ILE A 29 3.21 -17.54 14.63
N THR A 30 2.01 -17.68 15.22
CA THR A 30 1.13 -18.81 14.96
C THR A 30 0.69 -18.85 13.49
N LYS A 31 0.37 -17.70 12.90
CA LYS A 31 0.00 -17.60 11.47
C LYS A 31 1.16 -17.94 10.54
N LEU A 32 2.37 -17.48 10.86
CA LEU A 32 3.60 -17.83 10.14
C LEU A 32 3.90 -19.33 10.18
N LYS A 33 3.79 -19.95 11.36
CA LYS A 33 3.98 -21.40 11.54
C LYS A 33 2.92 -22.21 10.78
N TYR A 34 1.65 -21.82 10.87
CA TYR A 34 0.58 -22.46 10.11
C TYR A 34 0.81 -22.38 8.60
N PHE A 35 1.24 -21.23 8.08
CA PHE A 35 1.59 -21.11 6.67
C PHE A 35 2.76 -22.05 6.30
N LEU A 36 3.81 -22.14 7.13
CA LEU A 36 4.93 -23.06 6.90
C LEU A 36 4.48 -24.53 6.89
N GLU A 37 3.55 -24.93 7.76
CA GLU A 37 2.95 -26.27 7.76
C GLU A 37 2.26 -26.58 6.43
N LEU A 38 1.47 -25.63 5.90
CA LEU A 38 0.86 -25.76 4.58
C LEU A 38 1.91 -25.94 3.48
N VAL A 39 2.96 -25.10 3.49
CA VAL A 39 4.07 -25.20 2.53
C VAL A 39 4.74 -26.59 2.60
N ASN A 40 4.98 -27.10 3.80
CA ASN A 40 5.63 -28.39 4.01
C ASN A 40 4.77 -29.58 3.56
N SER A 41 3.45 -29.41 3.52
CA SER A 41 2.49 -30.42 3.02
C SER A 41 2.34 -30.46 1.48
N LEU A 42 3.06 -29.61 0.75
CA LEU A 42 3.11 -29.66 -0.72
C LEU A 42 3.71 -30.99 -1.20
N ASP A 43 3.05 -31.61 -2.19
CA ASP A 43 3.52 -32.86 -2.80
C ASP A 43 4.80 -32.65 -3.59
N GLN A 44 5.71 -33.61 -3.58
CA GLN A 44 6.98 -33.47 -4.31
C GLN A 44 6.74 -33.29 -5.82
N GLY A 45 7.33 -32.26 -6.41
CA GLY A 45 7.26 -32.03 -7.84
C GLY A 45 7.66 -30.61 -8.25
N PRO A 46 7.60 -30.30 -9.56
CA PRO A 46 7.74 -28.93 -10.04
C PRO A 46 6.50 -28.11 -9.64
N ILE A 47 6.72 -26.88 -9.18
CA ILE A 47 5.65 -25.89 -8.98
C ILE A 47 5.30 -25.20 -10.31
N HIS A 48 6.29 -25.02 -11.17
CA HIS A 48 6.13 -24.40 -12.48
C HIS A 48 6.41 -25.44 -13.59
N PRO A 49 5.48 -25.64 -14.55
CA PRO A 49 5.62 -26.66 -15.60
C PRO A 49 6.85 -26.41 -16.47
N ASP A 50 7.12 -25.16 -16.86
CA ASP A 50 8.24 -24.81 -17.76
C ASP A 50 9.55 -24.41 -17.04
N LYS A 51 9.53 -24.24 -15.71
CA LYS A 51 10.68 -23.79 -14.92
C LYS A 51 11.00 -24.82 -13.86
N HIS A 52 11.54 -25.97 -14.28
CA HIS A 52 11.80 -27.12 -13.41
C HIS A 52 12.71 -26.84 -12.20
N HIS A 53 13.49 -25.76 -12.22
CA HIS A 53 14.28 -25.31 -11.06
C HIS A 53 13.41 -24.73 -9.92
N ILE A 54 12.14 -24.39 -10.20
CA ILE A 54 11.14 -24.02 -9.20
C ILE A 54 10.45 -25.31 -8.73
N SER A 55 11.14 -26.05 -7.87
CA SER A 55 10.63 -27.27 -7.24
C SER A 55 9.98 -26.99 -5.90
N THR A 56 9.17 -27.93 -5.41
CA THR A 56 8.64 -27.87 -4.04
C THR A 56 9.70 -27.90 -2.97
N GLU A 57 10.83 -28.58 -3.19
CA GLU A 57 11.96 -28.60 -2.26
C GLU A 57 12.56 -27.20 -2.12
N PHE A 58 12.85 -26.57 -3.26
CA PHE A 58 13.34 -25.20 -3.32
C PHE A 58 12.39 -24.22 -2.60
N VAL A 59 11.08 -24.36 -2.83
CA VAL A 59 10.05 -23.56 -2.16
C VAL A 59 10.04 -23.78 -0.64
N LYS A 60 10.09 -25.03 -0.18
CA LYS A 60 10.08 -25.36 1.25
C LYS A 60 11.30 -24.77 1.97
N GLU A 61 12.49 -24.93 1.39
CA GLU A 61 13.73 -24.37 1.95
C GLU A 61 13.65 -22.85 2.04
N THR A 62 13.25 -22.20 0.95
CA THR A 62 13.17 -20.73 0.89
C THR A 62 12.13 -20.19 1.89
N GLN A 63 10.94 -20.78 1.94
CA GLN A 63 9.87 -20.36 2.86
C GLN A 63 10.25 -20.60 4.33
N THR A 64 10.96 -21.69 4.63
CA THR A 64 11.50 -21.93 5.97
C THR A 64 12.41 -20.79 6.41
N SER A 65 13.40 -20.44 5.58
CA SER A 65 14.35 -19.37 5.88
C SER A 65 13.68 -18.00 6.07
N ILE A 66 12.70 -17.67 5.22
CA ILE A 66 11.90 -16.44 5.32
C ILE A 66 11.15 -16.38 6.64
N ILE A 67 10.43 -17.46 6.97
CA ILE A 67 9.54 -17.51 8.14
C ILE A 67 10.34 -17.48 9.43
N GLU A 68 11.45 -18.23 9.51
CA GLU A 68 12.36 -18.18 10.65
C GLU A 68 12.94 -16.78 10.85
N SER A 69 13.34 -16.10 9.76
CA SER A 69 13.83 -14.73 9.83
C SER A 69 12.74 -13.74 10.28
N LEU A 70 11.50 -13.88 9.81
CA LEU A 70 10.37 -13.05 10.26
C LEU A 70 10.03 -13.27 11.73
N ILE A 71 10.07 -14.53 12.21
CA ILE A 71 9.86 -14.85 13.62
C ILE A 71 10.96 -14.22 14.47
N ALA A 72 12.23 -14.41 14.11
CA ALA A 72 13.37 -13.83 14.80
C ALA A 72 13.31 -12.30 14.82
N CYS A 73 12.91 -11.67 13.71
CA CYS A 73 12.68 -10.22 13.64
C CYS A 73 11.69 -9.73 14.71
N ILE A 74 10.57 -10.43 14.86
CA ILE A 74 9.53 -10.05 15.83
C ILE A 74 10.05 -10.28 17.24
N GLU A 75 10.71 -11.41 17.50
CA GLU A 75 11.27 -11.73 18.81
C GLU A 75 12.32 -10.70 19.25
N ASP A 76 13.26 -10.35 18.38
CA ASP A 76 14.30 -9.36 18.69
C ASP A 76 13.72 -7.96 18.89
N TYR A 77 12.69 -7.57 18.13
CA TYR A 77 12.01 -6.31 18.37
C TYR A 77 11.40 -6.27 19.77
N TYR A 78 10.69 -7.33 20.18
CA TYR A 78 10.09 -7.43 21.51
C TYR A 78 11.14 -7.53 22.63
N ASN A 79 12.35 -8.01 22.33
CA ASN A 79 13.48 -8.02 23.25
C ASN A 79 14.23 -6.67 23.30
N GLY A 80 13.73 -5.63 22.63
CA GLY A 80 14.33 -4.29 22.63
C GLY A 80 15.54 -4.15 21.71
N ASN A 81 15.69 -5.03 20.71
CA ASN A 81 16.80 -5.03 19.74
C ASN A 81 16.33 -4.65 18.33
N PRO A 82 15.87 -3.42 18.07
CA PRO A 82 15.38 -3.01 16.75
C PRO A 82 16.44 -3.10 15.65
N TYR A 83 17.73 -2.97 15.99
CA TYR A 83 18.84 -3.17 15.05
C TYR A 83 18.87 -4.62 14.53
N LYS A 84 18.82 -5.62 15.42
CA LYS A 84 18.81 -7.03 15.02
C LYS A 84 17.54 -7.39 14.27
N ALA A 85 16.39 -6.84 14.69
CA ALA A 85 15.14 -6.98 13.96
C ALA A 85 15.27 -6.48 12.51
N TYR A 86 15.95 -5.35 12.30
CA TYR A 86 16.25 -4.84 10.96
C TYR A 86 17.17 -5.78 10.15
N GLU A 87 18.21 -6.35 10.78
CA GLU A 87 19.08 -7.34 10.12
C GLU A 87 18.28 -8.57 9.65
N HIS A 88 17.32 -9.03 10.44
CA HIS A 88 16.42 -10.12 10.03
C HIS A 88 15.55 -9.74 8.83
N ILE A 89 15.07 -8.50 8.72
CA ILE A 89 14.36 -8.04 7.51
C ILE A 89 15.28 -8.00 6.29
N ASN A 90 16.55 -7.60 6.48
CA ASN A 90 17.53 -7.71 5.40
C ASN A 90 17.71 -9.16 4.96
N ASN A 91 17.79 -10.11 5.89
CA ASN A 91 17.88 -11.54 5.56
C ASN A 91 16.62 -12.09 4.90
N VAL A 92 15.43 -11.57 5.23
CA VAL A 92 14.21 -11.89 4.47
C VAL A 92 14.43 -11.49 3.01
N LEU A 93 14.81 -10.26 2.73
CA LEU A 93 14.84 -9.75 1.35
C LEU A 93 16.08 -10.19 0.55
N ARG A 94 17.23 -10.35 1.21
CA ARG A 94 18.54 -10.71 0.65
C ARG A 94 19.19 -11.78 1.52
N ASN A 95 18.85 -13.06 1.28
CA ASN A 95 19.56 -14.19 1.89
C ASN A 95 20.48 -14.91 0.89
N ASN A 96 21.41 -15.68 1.45
CA ASN A 96 22.39 -16.46 0.71
C ASN A 96 21.82 -17.74 0.06
N VAL A 97 20.59 -18.14 0.39
CA VAL A 97 19.93 -19.36 -0.15
C VAL A 97 19.28 -19.04 -1.50
N LYS A 98 18.60 -17.89 -1.62
CA LYS A 98 18.24 -17.23 -2.87
C LYS A 98 17.86 -15.79 -2.60
N ASP A 99 18.32 -14.89 -3.46
CA ASP A 99 17.93 -13.49 -3.43
C ASP A 99 16.42 -13.34 -3.63
N LEU A 100 15.68 -13.13 -2.54
CA LEU A 100 14.23 -12.95 -2.57
C LEU A 100 13.87 -11.73 -3.40
N TYR A 101 14.75 -10.74 -3.48
CA TYR A 101 14.62 -9.59 -4.37
C TYR A 101 14.44 -9.98 -5.85
N ALA A 102 15.05 -11.07 -6.31
CA ALA A 102 14.90 -11.58 -7.68
C ALA A 102 13.51 -12.18 -7.96
N ILE A 103 12.76 -12.52 -6.92
CA ILE A 103 11.45 -13.18 -7.02
C ILE A 103 10.32 -12.40 -6.33
N VAL A 104 10.65 -11.31 -5.63
CA VAL A 104 9.67 -10.48 -4.93
C VAL A 104 8.71 -9.89 -5.95
N LYS A 105 7.43 -9.85 -5.62
CA LYS A 105 6.45 -9.17 -6.46
C LYS A 105 6.83 -7.68 -6.52
N GLN A 106 7.08 -7.17 -7.72
CA GLN A 106 7.35 -5.75 -7.96
C GLN A 106 6.25 -5.18 -8.85
N LYS A 107 5.88 -3.92 -8.60
CA LYS A 107 4.99 -3.15 -9.46
C LYS A 107 5.76 -1.97 -10.02
N VAL A 108 5.77 -1.93 -11.35
CA VAL A 108 6.23 -0.77 -12.11
C VAL A 108 5.02 0.08 -12.50
N TYR A 109 5.16 1.38 -12.31
CA TYR A 109 4.34 2.40 -12.95
C TYR A 109 5.17 3.15 -13.98
N ASP A 110 4.72 3.12 -15.24
CA ASP A 110 5.30 3.94 -16.31
C ASP A 110 4.91 5.42 -16.14
N LEU A 111 5.41 6.29 -17.02
CA LEU A 111 5.14 7.72 -16.94
C LEU A 111 3.65 8.04 -17.14
N ASN A 112 3.22 9.17 -16.58
CA ASN A 112 1.86 9.73 -16.69
C ASN A 112 0.76 8.95 -15.97
N GLU A 113 1.13 8.09 -15.03
CA GLU A 113 0.24 7.49 -14.06
C GLU A 113 -0.21 8.50 -13.00
N SER A 114 -1.49 8.38 -12.61
CA SER A 114 -2.13 9.31 -11.67
C SER A 114 -2.20 8.73 -10.26
N PHE A 115 -1.87 9.59 -9.30
CA PHE A 115 -1.93 9.31 -7.88
C PHE A 115 -2.56 10.50 -7.16
N PHE A 116 -3.20 10.25 -6.04
CA PHE A 116 -4.00 11.24 -5.33
C PHE A 116 -3.59 11.34 -3.88
N ARG A 117 -3.84 12.51 -3.31
CA ARG A 117 -3.74 12.71 -1.88
C ARG A 117 -4.81 13.66 -1.38
N ILE A 118 -5.33 13.35 -0.20
CA ILE A 118 -6.30 14.15 0.53
C ILE A 118 -5.68 14.68 1.82
N ARG A 119 -5.98 15.93 2.14
CA ARG A 119 -5.82 16.50 3.48
C ARG A 119 -7.13 17.13 3.92
N LEU A 120 -7.38 17.07 5.23
CA LEU A 120 -8.54 17.72 5.83
C LEU A 120 -8.20 19.15 6.19
N SER A 121 -9.12 20.07 5.95
CA SER A 121 -9.02 21.46 6.34
C SER A 121 -10.37 21.96 6.84
N ASP A 122 -10.38 22.61 8.00
CA ASP A 122 -11.52 23.40 8.48
C ASP A 122 -11.45 24.86 7.99
N LYS A 123 -10.47 25.19 7.15
CA LYS A 123 -10.22 26.54 6.64
C LYS A 123 -10.86 26.73 5.27
N ASN A 124 -11.41 27.92 5.04
CA ASN A 124 -11.99 28.34 3.75
C ASN A 124 -10.94 28.85 2.76
N TYR A 125 -9.75 28.24 2.76
CA TYR A 125 -8.70 28.51 1.77
C TYR A 125 -8.01 27.22 1.39
N SER A 126 -7.62 27.12 0.12
CA SER A 126 -6.85 25.98 -0.38
C SER A 126 -5.45 25.96 0.23
N TYR A 127 -4.97 24.77 0.55
CA TYR A 127 -3.56 24.51 0.82
C TYR A 127 -2.72 24.83 -0.42
N LYS A 128 -1.47 25.20 -0.18
CA LYS A 128 -0.46 25.25 -1.24
C LYS A 128 -0.05 23.83 -1.65
N LYS A 129 0.48 23.65 -2.86
CA LYS A 129 0.94 22.33 -3.36
C LYS A 129 1.95 21.67 -2.41
N ASN A 130 2.92 22.45 -1.89
CA ASN A 130 3.93 21.94 -0.96
C ASN A 130 3.33 21.45 0.37
N GLU A 131 2.24 22.08 0.85
CA GLU A 131 1.51 21.59 2.02
C GLU A 131 0.79 20.26 1.73
N MET A 132 0.46 19.96 0.47
CA MET A 132 -0.13 18.67 0.09
C MET A 132 0.93 17.56 -0.13
N PHE A 133 2.22 17.87 -0.05
CA PHE A 133 3.30 16.90 -0.17
C PHE A 133 3.64 16.27 1.19
N HIS A 134 4.77 15.55 1.33
CA HIS A 134 5.15 15.04 2.64
C HIS A 134 5.45 16.19 3.62
N ILE A 135 5.37 15.90 4.93
CA ILE A 135 5.66 16.89 5.98
C ILE A 135 7.07 17.45 5.78
N PRO A 136 7.27 18.79 5.78
CA PRO A 136 8.59 19.39 5.67
C PRO A 136 9.56 18.93 6.77
N PHE A 137 10.85 18.85 6.47
CA PHE A 137 11.86 18.28 7.38
C PHE A 137 12.00 19.03 8.72
N GLU A 138 11.77 20.34 8.72
CA GLU A 138 11.76 21.21 9.89
C GLU A 138 10.52 20.98 10.78
N LEU A 139 9.49 20.31 10.25
CA LEU A 139 8.27 19.93 10.97
C LEU A 139 8.24 18.45 11.34
N ARG A 140 9.40 17.77 11.38
CA ARG A 140 9.49 16.32 11.64
C ARG A 140 8.88 15.85 12.95
N ASN A 141 8.77 16.73 13.94
CA ASN A 141 8.06 16.47 15.19
C ASN A 141 6.55 16.24 15.00
N LYS A 142 5.98 16.62 13.84
CA LYS A 142 4.58 16.35 13.46
C LYS A 142 4.40 15.03 12.71
N VAL A 143 5.49 14.30 12.41
CA VAL A 143 5.42 13.00 11.74
C VAL A 143 4.90 11.98 12.75
N THR A 144 3.62 11.62 12.64
CA THR A 144 3.00 10.56 13.43
C THR A 144 3.36 9.18 12.88
N THR A 145 3.20 8.15 13.72
CA THR A 145 3.38 6.77 13.28
C THR A 145 2.25 6.35 12.35
N GLN A 146 2.62 5.75 11.23
CA GLN A 146 1.75 5.08 10.28
C GLN A 146 2.26 3.64 10.09
N ARG A 147 1.48 2.80 9.39
CA ARG A 147 1.86 1.42 9.09
C ARG A 147 3.26 1.35 8.50
N PHE A 148 3.46 2.00 7.38
CA PHE A 148 4.78 2.13 6.75
C PHE A 148 5.34 3.51 7.07
N SER A 149 6.04 3.65 8.20
CA SER A 149 6.67 4.92 8.60
C SER A 149 7.97 4.67 9.34
N ILE A 150 8.76 5.73 9.52
CA ILE A 150 9.93 5.73 10.38
C ILE A 150 9.78 6.97 11.28
N PRO A 151 9.78 6.83 12.62
CA PRO A 151 9.59 7.97 13.52
C PRO A 151 10.52 9.15 13.19
N GLY A 152 9.94 10.34 12.98
CA GLY A 152 10.70 11.55 12.64
C GLY A 152 11.18 11.64 11.19
N PHE A 153 10.86 10.68 10.32
CA PHE A 153 11.16 10.73 8.89
C PHE A 153 9.87 10.79 8.07
N PRO A 154 9.62 11.90 7.35
CA PRO A 154 8.48 12.01 6.47
C PRO A 154 8.50 10.93 5.37
N SER A 155 7.31 10.56 4.91
CA SER A 155 7.09 9.76 3.69
C SER A 155 5.97 10.38 2.87
N LEU A 156 5.97 10.13 1.57
CA LEU A 156 4.89 10.53 0.68
C LEU A 156 3.90 9.36 0.54
N TYR A 157 2.67 9.54 1.02
CA TYR A 157 1.58 8.57 0.91
C TYR A 157 0.59 9.04 -0.15
N LEU A 158 0.31 8.18 -1.13
CA LEU A 158 -0.62 8.48 -2.21
C LEU A 158 -1.57 7.29 -2.44
N GLY A 159 -2.78 7.57 -2.91
CA GLY A 159 -3.73 6.56 -3.36
C GLY A 159 -3.88 6.56 -4.88
N ARG A 160 -4.31 5.44 -5.46
CA ARG A 160 -4.64 5.35 -6.89
C ARG A 160 -6.01 5.96 -7.24
N THR A 161 -6.85 6.18 -6.23
CA THR A 161 -8.16 6.84 -6.35
C THR A 161 -8.39 7.80 -5.18
N ILE A 162 -9.26 8.79 -5.36
CA ILE A 162 -9.73 9.67 -4.27
C ILE A 162 -10.52 8.86 -3.24
N TYR A 163 -11.24 7.82 -3.69
CA TYR A 163 -11.98 6.93 -2.81
C TYR A 163 -11.07 6.19 -1.82
N ILE A 164 -9.95 5.59 -2.27
CA ILE A 164 -9.03 4.90 -1.35
C ILE A 164 -8.40 5.88 -0.35
N CYS A 165 -8.04 7.10 -0.78
CA CYS A 165 -7.54 8.14 0.13
C CYS A 165 -8.56 8.52 1.21
N TRP A 166 -9.86 8.54 0.86
CA TRP A 166 -10.94 8.85 1.80
C TRP A 166 -11.15 7.73 2.83
N GLU A 167 -11.05 6.47 2.41
CA GLU A 167 -11.11 5.29 3.30
C GLU A 167 -9.91 5.25 4.28
N GLU A 168 -8.71 5.62 3.83
CA GLU A 168 -7.52 5.73 4.70
C GLU A 168 -7.68 6.79 5.80
N LEU A 169 -8.43 7.85 5.54
CA LEU A 169 -8.73 8.91 6.50
C LEU A 169 -9.90 8.56 7.44
N ASN A 170 -10.39 7.32 7.41
CA ASN A 170 -11.57 6.86 8.15
C ASN A 170 -12.85 7.63 7.78
N ARG A 171 -13.09 7.81 6.47
CA ARG A 171 -14.35 8.33 5.93
C ARG A 171 -14.77 9.70 6.49
N PRO A 172 -13.90 10.71 6.44
CA PRO A 172 -14.19 12.04 6.96
C PRO A 172 -15.31 12.72 6.15
N SER A 173 -15.85 13.81 6.70
CA SER A 173 -16.84 14.62 5.97
C SER A 173 -16.24 15.22 4.69
N ILE A 174 -16.99 15.16 3.59
CA ILE A 174 -16.50 15.46 2.23
C ILE A 174 -16.22 16.95 2.04
N ASP A 175 -16.92 17.83 2.76
CA ASP A 175 -16.69 19.28 2.78
C ASP A 175 -15.31 19.67 3.32
N LYS A 176 -14.70 18.83 4.16
CA LYS A 176 -13.36 19.09 4.69
C LYS A 176 -12.24 18.67 3.74
N ILE A 177 -12.57 17.97 2.66
CA ILE A 177 -11.58 17.40 1.74
C ILE A 177 -10.95 18.50 0.90
N GLN A 178 -9.62 18.56 0.96
CA GLN A 178 -8.81 19.17 -0.08
C GLN A 178 -7.97 18.09 -0.74
N ALA A 179 -7.92 18.08 -2.06
CA ALA A 179 -7.29 17.03 -2.85
C ALA A 179 -6.33 17.60 -3.90
N ILE A 180 -5.31 16.81 -4.22
CA ILE A 180 -4.38 17.06 -5.31
C ILE A 180 -4.17 15.75 -6.08
N ARG A 181 -3.98 15.87 -7.40
CA ARG A 181 -3.46 14.79 -8.24
C ARG A 181 -1.98 15.02 -8.49
N TYR A 182 -1.20 13.97 -8.30
CA TYR A 182 0.18 13.85 -8.73
C TYR A 182 0.25 12.97 -9.97
N LYS A 183 0.87 13.47 -11.03
CA LYS A 183 1.21 12.71 -12.22
C LYS A 183 2.69 12.41 -12.19
N ASN A 184 3.08 11.14 -12.27
CA ASN A 184 4.50 10.82 -12.28
C ASN A 184 5.16 11.16 -13.62
N ILE A 185 6.31 11.80 -13.56
CA ILE A 185 7.16 12.15 -14.70
C ILE A 185 8.42 11.26 -14.80
N LYS A 186 8.55 10.33 -13.85
CA LYS A 186 9.56 9.26 -13.85
C LYS A 186 8.89 7.93 -13.59
N ARG A 187 9.46 6.87 -14.15
CA ARG A 187 9.07 5.49 -13.82
C ARG A 187 9.23 5.26 -12.32
N ILE A 188 8.25 4.61 -11.71
CA ILE A 188 8.27 4.25 -10.28
C ILE A 188 8.36 2.73 -10.18
N ASN A 189 9.30 2.22 -9.37
CA ASN A 189 9.43 0.81 -9.04
C ASN A 189 9.15 0.55 -7.55
N LEU A 190 8.11 -0.23 -7.26
CA LEU A 190 7.66 -0.51 -5.89
C LEU A 190 7.72 -2.01 -5.60
N ILE A 191 8.01 -2.38 -4.36
CA ILE A 191 7.62 -3.71 -3.88
C ILE A 191 6.09 -3.77 -3.85
N ASP A 192 5.51 -4.85 -4.36
CA ASP A 192 4.08 -5.04 -4.46
C ASP A 192 3.57 -6.01 -3.40
N LEU A 193 2.96 -5.47 -2.35
CA LEU A 193 2.35 -6.26 -1.28
C LEU A 193 0.86 -6.52 -1.52
N THR A 194 0.40 -6.47 -2.77
CA THR A 194 -1.01 -6.73 -3.11
C THR A 194 -1.23 -8.17 -3.58
N PRO A 195 -2.37 -8.80 -3.24
CA PRO A 195 -2.75 -10.07 -3.83
C PRO A 195 -2.97 -9.93 -5.34
N PRO A 196 -2.80 -11.02 -6.12
CA PRO A 196 -3.16 -11.02 -7.53
C PRO A 196 -4.67 -10.80 -7.72
N ALA A 197 -5.06 -10.43 -8.94
CA ALA A 197 -6.48 -10.38 -9.30
C ALA A 197 -7.15 -11.75 -9.11
N LYS A 198 -8.45 -11.76 -8.78
CA LYS A 198 -9.19 -12.99 -8.46
C LYS A 198 -9.19 -14.02 -9.61
N ASP A 199 -9.19 -13.53 -10.84
CA ASP A 199 -9.18 -14.27 -12.09
C ASP A 199 -7.77 -14.37 -12.72
N CYS A 200 -6.72 -14.04 -11.96
CA CYS A 200 -5.34 -14.19 -12.41
C CYS A 200 -5.02 -15.66 -12.70
N ASN A 201 -4.74 -15.94 -13.98
CA ASN A 201 -4.26 -17.24 -14.45
C ASN A 201 -2.74 -17.26 -14.70
N ASP A 202 -2.04 -16.14 -14.45
CA ASP A 202 -0.59 -16.07 -14.56
C ASP A 202 0.07 -16.79 -13.37
N LEU A 203 0.60 -17.98 -13.64
CA LEU A 203 1.30 -18.79 -12.65
C LEU A 203 2.54 -18.09 -12.09
N ASP A 204 3.24 -17.28 -12.89
CA ASP A 204 4.40 -16.53 -12.43
C ASP A 204 3.98 -15.44 -11.43
N GLU A 205 2.85 -14.78 -11.65
CA GLU A 205 2.30 -13.82 -10.69
C GLU A 205 1.88 -14.50 -9.38
N LYS A 206 1.15 -15.62 -9.48
CA LYS A 206 0.75 -16.42 -8.30
C LYS A 206 1.97 -16.90 -7.52
N TYR A 207 3.01 -17.36 -8.21
CA TYR A 207 4.26 -17.80 -7.60
C TYR A 207 4.96 -16.66 -6.87
N ARG A 208 5.15 -15.49 -7.52
CA ARG A 208 5.76 -14.31 -6.87
C ARG A 208 4.96 -13.85 -5.65
N PHE A 209 3.63 -13.82 -5.75
CA PHE A 209 2.75 -13.52 -4.63
C PHE A 209 2.97 -14.50 -3.47
N PHE A 210 2.95 -15.81 -3.75
CA PHE A 210 3.15 -16.86 -2.76
C PHE A 210 4.52 -16.77 -2.07
N MET A 211 5.59 -16.52 -2.84
CA MET A 211 6.93 -16.33 -2.28
C MET A 211 7.03 -15.08 -1.40
N THR A 212 6.28 -14.02 -1.72
CA THR A 212 6.24 -12.78 -0.94
C THR A 212 5.23 -12.85 0.23
N PHE A 213 4.37 -13.86 0.25
CA PHE A 213 3.18 -13.90 1.10
C PHE A 213 3.46 -13.78 2.61
N PRO A 214 4.47 -14.43 3.22
CA PRO A 214 4.77 -14.23 4.64
C PRO A 214 4.99 -12.76 5.02
N LEU A 215 5.70 -12.02 4.18
CA LEU A 215 5.92 -10.58 4.37
C LEU A 215 4.61 -9.79 4.20
N ILE A 216 3.83 -10.08 3.16
CA ILE A 216 2.51 -9.46 2.92
C ILE A 216 1.60 -9.68 4.13
N MET A 217 1.57 -10.91 4.66
CA MET A 217 0.76 -11.32 5.79
C MET A 217 1.14 -10.53 7.04
N CYS A 218 2.43 -10.41 7.36
CA CYS A 218 2.91 -9.59 8.47
C CYS A 218 2.57 -8.10 8.30
N CYS A 219 2.55 -7.60 7.06
CA CYS A 219 2.17 -6.22 6.79
C CYS A 219 0.66 -5.95 6.77
N SER A 220 -0.15 -7.01 6.69
CA SER A 220 -1.60 -6.93 6.45
C SER A 220 -2.43 -7.37 7.67
N VAL A 221 -1.93 -7.09 8.87
CA VAL A 221 -2.69 -7.28 10.13
C VAL A 221 -3.45 -5.99 10.46
N LYS A 222 -4.75 -6.12 10.74
CA LYS A 222 -5.58 -5.01 11.19
C LYS A 222 -5.15 -4.60 12.60
N VAL A 223 -4.93 -3.31 12.79
CA VAL A 223 -4.58 -2.72 14.09
C VAL A 223 -5.71 -3.00 15.07
N LYS A 224 -5.37 -3.59 16.22
CA LYS A 224 -6.33 -3.85 17.30
C LYS A 224 -6.68 -2.55 18.03
N ASP A 225 -5.66 -1.83 18.49
CA ASP A 225 -5.80 -0.65 19.35
C ASP A 225 -5.34 0.61 18.58
N ALA A 226 -6.28 1.23 17.84
CA ALA A 226 -5.96 2.30 16.89
C ALA A 226 -5.44 3.60 17.54
N TYR A 227 -5.81 3.84 18.81
CA TYR A 227 -5.43 5.05 19.55
C TYR A 227 -4.12 4.90 20.32
N ASP A 228 -3.58 3.68 20.42
CA ASP A 228 -2.35 3.45 21.18
C ASP A 228 -1.14 4.01 20.43
N PRO A 229 -0.16 4.58 21.16
CA PRO A 229 1.02 5.18 20.55
C PRO A 229 1.88 4.14 19.82
N PHE A 230 1.95 2.93 20.39
CA PHE A 230 2.65 1.80 19.83
C PHE A 230 1.63 0.80 19.26
N LYS A 231 1.82 0.43 18.00
CA LYS A 231 1.01 -0.54 17.28
C LYS A 231 1.92 -1.71 16.89
N PRO A 232 1.86 -2.87 17.56
CA PRO A 232 2.77 -3.97 17.27
C PRO A 232 2.61 -4.50 15.83
N GLU A 233 1.45 -4.29 15.21
CA GLU A 233 1.20 -4.58 13.79
C GLU A 233 2.09 -3.77 12.83
N TYR A 234 2.76 -2.73 13.31
CA TYR A 234 3.63 -1.87 12.52
C TYR A 234 5.09 -2.30 12.53
N ILE A 235 5.50 -3.27 13.36
CA ILE A 235 6.90 -3.72 13.48
C ILE A 235 7.50 -4.07 12.11
N ILE A 236 6.94 -5.06 11.43
CA ILE A 236 7.43 -5.52 10.12
C ILE A 236 7.27 -4.45 9.03
N PRO A 237 6.09 -3.80 8.87
CA PRO A 237 5.93 -2.67 7.96
C PRO A 237 6.96 -1.54 8.07
N GLN A 238 7.28 -1.10 9.30
CA GLN A 238 8.19 0.03 9.51
C GLN A 238 9.64 -0.37 9.21
N LEU A 239 10.06 -1.58 9.62
CA LEU A 239 11.38 -2.11 9.29
C LEU A 239 11.53 -2.34 7.78
N LEU A 240 10.49 -2.82 7.10
CA LEU A 240 10.47 -2.94 5.64
C LEU A 240 10.64 -1.58 4.95
N LEU A 241 9.92 -0.55 5.40
CA LEU A 241 10.08 0.80 4.84
C LEU A 241 11.50 1.34 5.08
N GLN A 242 12.08 1.09 6.26
CA GLN A 242 13.47 1.44 6.54
C GLN A 242 14.44 0.70 5.60
N TRP A 243 14.18 -0.57 5.31
CA TRP A 243 15.00 -1.33 4.37
C TRP A 243 14.94 -0.72 2.97
N ILE A 244 13.74 -0.39 2.49
CA ILE A 244 13.55 0.26 1.18
C ILE A 244 14.21 1.64 1.18
N ARG A 245 14.12 2.42 2.25
CA ARG A 245 14.82 3.70 2.34
C ARG A 245 16.33 3.56 2.14
N ASN A 246 16.93 2.49 2.67
CA ASN A 246 18.37 2.26 2.64
C ASN A 246 18.87 1.53 1.37
N ASN A 247 17.96 1.06 0.51
CA ASN A 247 18.30 0.36 -0.73
C ASN A 247 17.72 1.12 -1.93
N ASP A 248 18.56 1.52 -2.87
CA ASP A 248 18.16 2.42 -3.96
C ASP A 248 17.47 1.72 -5.14
N ASP A 249 17.29 0.40 -5.08
CA ASP A 249 16.68 -0.36 -6.18
C ASP A 249 15.14 -0.24 -6.24
N LEU A 250 14.52 0.26 -5.15
CA LEU A 250 13.08 0.45 -5.02
C LEU A 250 12.76 1.86 -4.51
N ASP A 251 11.70 2.43 -5.07
CA ASP A 251 11.21 3.76 -4.75
C ASP A 251 10.25 3.79 -3.57
N GLY A 252 9.65 2.65 -3.23
CA GLY A 252 8.61 2.57 -2.20
C GLY A 252 7.88 1.24 -2.12
N ILE A 253 6.71 1.26 -1.50
CA ILE A 253 5.83 0.11 -1.26
C ILE A 253 4.45 0.40 -1.85
N GLN A 254 3.90 -0.59 -2.54
CA GLN A 254 2.50 -0.66 -2.90
C GLN A 254 1.76 -1.62 -1.95
N TYR A 255 0.60 -1.21 -1.44
CA TYR A 255 -0.17 -2.02 -0.48
C TYR A 255 -1.69 -1.77 -0.58
N LYS A 256 -2.47 -2.76 -0.11
CA LYS A 256 -3.92 -2.63 0.07
C LYS A 256 -4.25 -2.01 1.43
N SER A 257 -5.35 -1.26 1.50
CA SER A 257 -5.87 -0.74 2.77
C SER A 257 -6.31 -1.88 3.69
N THR A 258 -6.08 -1.72 4.99
CA THR A 258 -6.66 -2.63 6.00
C THR A 258 -8.05 -2.18 6.49
N HIS A 259 -8.55 -1.05 6.00
CA HIS A 259 -9.85 -0.49 6.41
C HIS A 259 -11.03 -1.02 5.58
N ILE A 260 -10.78 -1.46 4.35
CA ILE A 260 -11.80 -1.93 3.42
C ILE A 260 -11.95 -3.46 3.52
N ASN A 261 -13.15 -3.96 3.23
CA ASN A 261 -13.43 -5.40 3.22
C ASN A 261 -12.79 -6.09 1.99
N THR A 262 -12.30 -7.31 2.18
CA THR A 262 -11.67 -8.16 1.16
C THR A 262 -12.54 -8.31 -0.10
N ASP A 263 -13.85 -8.39 0.06
CA ASP A 263 -14.78 -8.58 -1.06
C ASP A 263 -14.82 -7.36 -2.01
N VAL A 264 -14.73 -6.15 -1.46
CA VAL A 264 -14.70 -4.89 -2.25
C VAL A 264 -13.40 -4.77 -3.06
N PHE A 265 -12.30 -5.31 -2.53
CA PHE A 265 -11.02 -5.30 -3.22
C PHE A 265 -10.93 -6.29 -4.37
N ASN A 266 -11.52 -7.46 -4.22
CA ASN A 266 -11.50 -8.50 -5.25
C ASN A 266 -12.22 -8.04 -6.53
N GLU A 267 -13.10 -7.05 -6.43
CA GLU A 267 -13.81 -6.43 -7.56
C GLU A 267 -13.06 -5.21 -8.15
N ASN A 268 -12.08 -4.63 -7.43
CA ASN A 268 -11.45 -3.35 -7.81
C ASN A 268 -9.91 -3.35 -7.59
N THR A 269 -9.16 -3.60 -8.66
CA THR A 269 -7.69 -3.67 -8.61
C THR A 269 -7.06 -2.33 -8.25
N GLU A 270 -7.64 -1.19 -8.66
CA GLU A 270 -7.11 0.17 -8.45
C GLU A 270 -7.31 0.72 -7.02
N LEU A 271 -7.93 -0.02 -6.09
CA LEU A 271 -7.97 0.38 -4.67
C LEU A 271 -6.63 0.10 -4.01
N ILE A 272 -5.63 0.94 -4.31
CA ILE A 272 -4.23 0.74 -3.96
C ILE A 272 -3.69 2.01 -3.31
N ASN A 273 -2.87 1.83 -2.28
CA ASN A 273 -2.01 2.88 -1.72
C ASN A 273 -0.56 2.63 -2.10
N ILE A 274 0.20 3.72 -2.22
CA ILE A 274 1.65 3.69 -2.32
C ILE A 274 2.27 4.58 -1.24
N VAL A 275 3.44 4.19 -0.76
CA VAL A 275 4.27 4.99 0.14
C VAL A 275 5.69 5.04 -0.39
N MET A 276 6.23 6.24 -0.52
CA MET A 276 7.62 6.48 -0.92
C MET A 276 8.36 7.18 0.22
N PRO A 277 9.36 6.54 0.85
CA PRO A 277 10.12 7.16 1.92
C PRO A 277 11.05 8.24 1.37
N VAL A 278 11.35 9.26 2.19
CA VAL A 278 12.39 10.23 1.84
C VAL A 278 13.77 9.56 1.82
N LYS A 279 14.48 9.66 0.69
CA LYS A 279 15.85 9.14 0.51
C LYS A 279 16.93 10.12 0.96
N SER A 280 16.57 11.40 1.12
CA SER A 280 17.44 12.45 1.67
C SER A 280 16.93 12.94 3.02
N ASN A 281 17.81 13.56 3.82
CA ASN A 281 17.45 14.25 5.05
C ASN A 281 17.99 15.67 4.98
N LEU A 282 17.12 16.65 4.71
CA LEU A 282 17.49 18.07 4.66
C LEU A 282 17.08 18.76 5.97
N ASN A 283 17.57 19.98 6.18
CA ASN A 283 17.19 20.78 7.36
C ASN A 283 15.77 21.36 7.23
N ASN A 284 15.41 21.81 6.03
CA ASN A 284 14.12 22.45 5.75
C ASN A 284 13.54 21.96 4.42
N GLY A 285 12.23 22.17 4.24
CA GLY A 285 11.51 21.92 3.01
C GLY A 285 11.21 20.44 2.78
N VAL A 286 10.99 20.09 1.51
CA VAL A 286 10.62 18.74 1.07
C VAL A 286 11.78 18.02 0.37
N CYS A 287 11.67 16.71 0.21
CA CYS A 287 12.67 15.86 -0.42
C CYS A 287 12.73 16.10 -1.92
N LYS A 288 13.82 16.71 -2.37
CA LYS A 288 14.08 17.01 -3.79
C LYS A 288 14.00 15.76 -4.67
N ASN A 289 14.48 14.62 -4.17
CA ASN A 289 14.40 13.36 -4.90
C ASN A 289 12.95 13.00 -5.22
N LEU A 290 12.04 13.06 -4.23
CA LEU A 290 10.62 12.76 -4.44
C LEU A 290 9.91 13.81 -5.29
N VAL A 291 10.24 15.10 -5.13
CA VAL A 291 9.69 16.18 -5.97
C VAL A 291 9.94 15.90 -7.45
N ASN A 292 11.13 15.41 -7.79
CA ASN A 292 11.50 15.09 -9.17
C ASN A 292 10.74 13.89 -9.78
N TYR A 293 9.90 13.17 -9.03
CA TYR A 293 9.06 12.10 -9.58
C TYR A 293 7.72 12.63 -10.08
N PHE A 294 7.26 13.81 -9.66
CA PHE A 294 5.87 14.20 -9.85
C PHE A 294 5.70 15.64 -10.32
N GLU A 295 4.72 15.83 -11.20
CA GLU A 295 3.99 17.09 -11.36
C GLU A 295 2.68 17.01 -10.57
N GLY A 296 2.10 18.15 -10.21
CA GLY A 296 0.83 18.22 -9.49
C GLY A 296 -0.16 19.22 -10.09
N THR A 297 -1.45 18.89 -10.00
CA THR A 297 -2.53 19.86 -10.23
C THR A 297 -2.51 20.96 -9.18
N ASP A 298 -3.34 21.98 -9.34
CA ASP A 298 -3.71 22.83 -8.21
C ASP A 298 -4.50 22.05 -7.16
N VAL A 299 -4.45 22.54 -5.92
CA VAL A 299 -5.16 21.93 -4.80
C VAL A 299 -6.62 22.33 -4.85
N ILE A 300 -7.49 21.35 -4.91
CA ILE A 300 -8.93 21.56 -4.98
C ILE A 300 -9.53 21.34 -3.59
N SER A 301 -10.03 22.42 -2.99
CA SER A 301 -10.97 22.31 -1.88
C SER A 301 -12.36 22.01 -2.44
N TRP A 302 -12.91 20.86 -2.04
CA TRP A 302 -14.21 20.45 -2.56
C TRP A 302 -15.33 21.40 -2.13
N ASN A 303 -15.30 21.86 -0.88
CA ASN A 303 -16.25 22.83 -0.37
C ASN A 303 -16.19 24.17 -1.13
N LEU A 304 -14.99 24.72 -1.37
CA LEU A 304 -14.86 25.96 -2.15
C LEU A 304 -15.31 25.78 -3.60
N TYR A 305 -15.01 24.62 -4.20
CA TYR A 305 -15.49 24.29 -5.55
C TYR A 305 -17.03 24.25 -5.61
N GLN A 306 -17.68 23.61 -4.64
CA GLN A 306 -19.14 23.58 -4.57
C GLN A 306 -19.74 24.98 -4.38
N PHE A 307 -19.14 25.82 -3.53
CA PHE A 307 -19.56 27.21 -3.36
C PHE A 307 -19.40 28.03 -4.64
N ALA A 308 -18.26 27.91 -5.33
CA ALA A 308 -17.99 28.64 -6.56
C ALA A 308 -18.92 28.23 -7.72
N THR A 309 -19.31 26.97 -7.77
CA THR A 309 -20.19 26.42 -8.83
C THR A 309 -21.67 26.47 -8.47
N GLY A 310 -22.04 26.96 -7.28
CA GLY A 310 -23.42 26.97 -6.81
C GLY A 310 -24.07 25.58 -6.76
N GLY A 311 -23.25 24.52 -6.65
CA GLY A 311 -23.72 23.12 -6.72
C GLY A 311 -24.34 22.71 -8.06
N GLN A 312 -24.02 23.42 -9.15
CA GLN A 312 -24.54 23.10 -10.48
C GLN A 312 -24.22 21.65 -10.90
N ILE A 313 -25.19 21.04 -11.58
CA ILE A 313 -25.02 19.72 -12.21
C ILE A 313 -24.48 19.95 -13.62
N PHE A 314 -23.24 19.56 -13.85
CA PHE A 314 -22.67 19.53 -15.19
C PHE A 314 -23.17 18.31 -15.96
N ILE A 315 -23.42 18.47 -17.26
CA ILE A 315 -23.75 17.35 -18.16
C ILE A 315 -22.44 16.71 -18.58
N TYR A 316 -22.29 15.43 -18.28
CA TYR A 316 -21.14 14.62 -18.64
C TYR A 316 -21.54 13.56 -19.65
N ASN A 317 -20.64 13.24 -20.57
CA ASN A 317 -20.86 12.14 -21.50
C ASN A 317 -20.31 10.82 -20.92
N ASP A 318 -20.66 9.69 -21.54
CA ASP A 318 -20.21 8.37 -21.06
C ASP A 318 -18.68 8.23 -21.08
N LYS A 319 -17.97 8.86 -22.03
CA LYS A 319 -16.50 8.81 -22.09
C LYS A 319 -15.86 9.53 -20.91
N ASP A 320 -16.48 10.59 -20.41
CA ASP A 320 -16.02 11.32 -19.22
C ASP A 320 -16.12 10.41 -17.99
N ALA A 321 -17.25 9.72 -17.84
CA ALA A 321 -17.49 8.81 -16.73
C ALA A 321 -16.52 7.60 -16.75
N GLU A 322 -16.20 7.08 -17.93
CA GLU A 322 -15.26 5.96 -18.11
C GLU A 322 -13.84 6.25 -17.61
N ILE A 323 -13.41 7.52 -17.54
CA ILE A 323 -12.07 7.88 -17.02
C ILE A 323 -11.86 7.34 -15.59
N VAL A 324 -12.89 7.43 -14.74
CA VAL A 324 -12.83 6.98 -13.35
C VAL A 324 -13.56 5.65 -13.12
N ASN A 325 -14.63 5.37 -13.88
CA ASN A 325 -15.37 4.11 -13.73
C ASN A 325 -14.51 2.90 -14.13
N LYS A 326 -13.57 3.03 -15.06
CA LYS A 326 -12.63 1.92 -15.35
C LYS A 326 -11.80 1.49 -14.14
N LYS A 327 -11.56 2.40 -13.17
CA LYS A 327 -10.80 2.11 -11.95
C LYS A 327 -11.68 1.49 -10.87
N ILE A 328 -12.91 2.00 -10.75
CA ILE A 328 -13.94 1.52 -9.82
C ILE A 328 -15.26 1.46 -10.60
N PRO A 329 -15.60 0.30 -11.23
CA PRO A 329 -16.79 0.21 -12.08
C PRO A 329 -18.08 0.45 -11.31
N ASN A 330 -18.13 -0.08 -10.09
CA ASN A 330 -19.25 0.07 -9.19
C ASN A 330 -18.74 0.34 -7.78
N LEU A 331 -19.29 1.38 -7.16
CA LEU A 331 -19.04 1.75 -5.78
C LEU A 331 -20.28 1.51 -4.93
N GLU A 332 -20.08 0.84 -3.79
CA GLU A 332 -21.09 0.59 -2.78
C GLU A 332 -20.75 1.37 -1.50
N ILE A 333 -21.33 2.56 -1.34
CA ILE A 333 -21.24 3.33 -0.09
C ILE A 333 -22.41 2.98 0.83
N ILE A 334 -23.59 2.75 0.24
CA ILE A 334 -24.83 2.38 0.95
C ILE A 334 -25.01 0.88 0.74
N GLU A 335 -25.14 0.14 1.83
CA GLU A 335 -25.32 -1.31 1.81
C GLU A 335 -26.46 -1.73 0.86
N GLY A 336 -26.16 -2.67 -0.04
CA GLY A 336 -27.05 -3.19 -1.07
C GLY A 336 -27.24 -2.28 -2.27
N LYS A 337 -26.56 -1.12 -2.36
CA LYS A 337 -26.72 -0.16 -3.46
C LYS A 337 -25.39 0.14 -4.14
N LYS A 338 -25.22 -0.48 -5.32
CA LYS A 338 -24.07 -0.26 -6.21
C LYS A 338 -24.41 0.81 -7.25
N TYR A 339 -23.54 1.81 -7.38
CA TYR A 339 -23.64 2.86 -8.41
C TYR A 339 -22.29 3.04 -9.11
N PRO A 340 -22.25 3.49 -10.38
CA PRO A 340 -21.01 3.90 -11.03
C PRO A 340 -20.23 4.89 -10.16
N TYR A 341 -18.91 4.71 -10.03
CA TYR A 341 -18.09 5.54 -9.15
C TYR A 341 -18.20 7.03 -9.48
N PHE A 342 -18.24 7.37 -10.76
CA PHE A 342 -18.42 8.71 -11.28
C PHE A 342 -19.66 9.44 -10.71
N TYR A 343 -20.71 8.71 -10.31
CA TYR A 343 -21.91 9.33 -9.74
C TYR A 343 -21.69 9.86 -8.33
N SER A 344 -20.71 9.30 -7.62
CA SER A 344 -20.34 9.75 -6.27
C SER A 344 -19.64 11.10 -6.30
N THR A 345 -19.74 11.84 -5.19
CA THR A 345 -18.99 13.09 -4.98
C THR A 345 -17.48 12.88 -5.13
N LEU A 346 -16.96 11.75 -4.66
CA LEU A 346 -15.55 11.39 -4.74
C LEU A 346 -15.12 11.12 -6.19
N GLY A 347 -15.96 10.43 -6.98
CA GLY A 347 -15.70 10.15 -8.39
C GLY A 347 -15.71 11.41 -9.25
N LYS A 348 -16.63 12.35 -8.97
CA LYS A 348 -16.65 13.67 -9.64
C LYS A 348 -15.40 14.50 -9.33
N LEU A 349 -14.96 14.52 -8.06
CA LEU A 349 -13.72 15.17 -7.67
C LEU A 349 -12.50 14.53 -8.34
N GLU A 350 -12.43 13.20 -8.41
CA GLU A 350 -11.36 12.49 -9.10
C GLU A 350 -11.34 12.83 -10.59
N TYR A 351 -12.49 12.75 -11.26
CA TYR A 351 -12.60 13.13 -12.67
C TYR A 351 -12.12 14.56 -12.93
N TYR A 352 -12.56 15.51 -12.10
CA TYR A 352 -12.14 16.90 -12.22
C TYR A 352 -10.61 17.04 -12.13
N LEU A 353 -9.96 16.33 -11.20
CA LEU A 353 -8.50 16.31 -11.10
C LEU A 353 -7.82 15.60 -12.28
N GLU A 354 -8.45 14.59 -12.87
CA GLU A 354 -7.90 13.85 -14.03
C GLU A 354 -7.85 14.68 -15.32
N ILE A 355 -8.79 15.62 -15.50
CA ILE A 355 -8.87 16.46 -16.71
C ILE A 355 -8.09 17.78 -16.60
N ILE A 356 -7.55 18.11 -15.42
CA ILE A 356 -6.77 19.33 -15.21
C ILE A 356 -5.30 19.07 -15.47
N ASP A 357 -4.65 20.06 -16.08
CA ASP A 357 -3.21 20.04 -16.34
C ASP A 357 -2.39 20.01 -15.05
N THR A 358 -1.30 19.25 -15.10
CA THR A 358 -0.30 19.22 -14.02
C THR A 358 0.83 20.19 -14.33
N SER A 359 1.46 20.72 -13.27
CA SER A 359 2.66 21.54 -13.37
C SER A 359 3.71 21.09 -12.36
N PRO A 360 4.99 21.45 -12.55
CA PRO A 360 6.04 21.14 -11.59
C PRO A 360 5.67 21.56 -10.17
N LEU A 361 5.98 20.71 -9.20
CA LEU A 361 5.86 21.07 -7.79
C LEU A 361 6.96 22.09 -7.48
N ALA A 362 6.60 23.36 -7.24
CA ALA A 362 7.56 24.40 -6.91
C ALA A 362 8.40 24.01 -5.68
N GLU A 363 9.73 24.23 -5.76
CA GLU A 363 10.69 23.93 -4.66
C GLU A 363 10.40 24.71 -3.37
#